data_AF-A0A927Z6Q3-F1
#
_entry.id   AF-A0A927Z6Q3-F1
#
_cell.length_a   1.000
_cell.length_b   1.000
_cell.length_c   1.000
_cell.angle_alpha   90.00
_cell.angle_beta   90.00
_cell.angle_gamma   90.00
#
_symmetry.space_group_name_H-M   'P 1'
#
loop_
_entity.id
_entity.type
_entity.pdbx_description
1 polymer ?
#
loop_
_entity_poly.entity_id
_entity_poly.type
_entity_poly.pdbx_seq_one_letter_code
_entity_poly.pdbx_strand_id
1 'polypeptide(L)'
;MNYQYFQHLYRQSLYDEIKIIGKDIKRDEGWYHILGMTLKNKQAFLCVIEMMDYTWEEEECCLEDRTPRHSMKHHMETQRRESLFLRIRELQCKDYTCRIAGASSGSIKHSDYGEAYFMFLRMVEAGWKLSEESVFYDMEWDSCSITNVELEGEYDHLPEWTEDMQALVYTKQQGGIIEQPVLLECGKTKELEFSLSDGTPAHCYINKVFVFNMWEEQEKKFADPNYKARILEHISEEEFEEMKKNCFKALEEQCPKEQCFVAIYYECNPEVNLNFYDTEYLDTIPEPREGSCSSMAVMLRPEQKTGVHGLPLKGAVIQKPVSKDTDSLEAELFSYNKKVEQKIEQL
;
A
#
# COMPACT_ATOMS: atom_id res chain seq x y z
N MET A 1 3.67 -3.80 -27.88
CA MET A 1 5.09 -4.07 -27.54
C MET A 1 6.00 -3.77 -28.73
N ASN A 2 7.02 -2.92 -28.56
CA ASN A 2 8.06 -2.69 -29.56
C ASN A 2 9.40 -3.30 -29.08
N TYR A 3 10.42 -3.32 -29.93
CA TYR A 3 11.70 -3.96 -29.58
C TYR A 3 12.43 -3.26 -28.42
N GLN A 4 12.32 -1.94 -28.29
CA GLN A 4 12.91 -1.20 -27.15
C GLN A 4 12.27 -1.61 -25.82
N TYR A 5 10.95 -1.75 -25.81
CA TYR A 5 10.21 -2.23 -24.64
C TYR A 5 10.55 -3.69 -24.32
N PHE A 6 10.64 -4.55 -25.32
CA PHE A 6 11.12 -5.92 -25.13
C PHE A 6 12.53 -5.98 -24.52
N GLN A 7 13.46 -5.16 -25.00
CA GLN A 7 14.81 -5.07 -24.43
C GLN A 7 14.80 -4.55 -22.99
N HIS A 8 13.90 -3.62 -22.66
CA HIS A 8 13.69 -3.16 -21.30
C HIS A 8 13.26 -4.32 -20.39
N LEU A 9 12.20 -5.04 -20.75
CA LEU A 9 11.70 -6.21 -20.02
C LEU A 9 12.79 -7.30 -19.86
N TYR A 10 13.53 -7.59 -20.92
CA TYR A 10 14.63 -8.55 -20.89
C TYR A 10 15.73 -8.13 -19.88
N ARG A 11 16.12 -6.86 -19.87
CA ARG A 11 17.11 -6.35 -18.89
C ARG A 11 16.53 -6.33 -17.47
N GLN A 12 15.23 -6.09 -17.32
CA GLN A 12 14.58 -6.10 -16.01
C GLN A 12 14.57 -7.50 -15.39
N SER A 13 14.48 -8.54 -16.20
CA SER A 13 14.55 -9.94 -15.78
C SER A 13 15.96 -10.51 -15.70
N LEU A 14 17.01 -9.68 -15.71
CA LEU A 14 18.36 -10.14 -15.38
C LEU A 14 18.56 -10.05 -13.86
N TYR A 15 18.88 -11.19 -13.26
CA TYR A 15 19.12 -11.36 -11.84
C TYR A 15 20.58 -11.78 -11.62
N ASP A 16 21.16 -11.29 -10.53
CA ASP A 16 22.51 -11.66 -10.09
C ASP A 16 22.52 -13.08 -9.52
N GLU A 17 21.44 -13.47 -8.84
CA GLU A 17 21.24 -14.80 -8.27
C GLU A 17 19.75 -15.17 -8.26
N ILE A 18 19.45 -16.45 -8.46
CA ILE A 18 18.10 -17.02 -8.34
C ILE A 18 18.20 -18.30 -7.50
N LYS A 19 17.35 -18.42 -6.47
CA LYS A 19 17.18 -19.66 -5.69
C LYS A 19 15.76 -20.17 -5.81
N ILE A 20 15.60 -21.39 -6.33
CA ILE A 20 14.29 -22.02 -6.46
C ILE A 20 13.87 -22.65 -5.14
N ILE A 21 12.61 -22.41 -4.76
CA ILE A 21 11.97 -23.02 -3.59
C ILE A 21 10.91 -24.05 -4.05
N GLY A 22 10.03 -23.66 -4.97
CA GLY A 22 9.05 -24.54 -5.60
C GLY A 22 8.10 -25.25 -4.63
N LYS A 23 7.50 -24.52 -3.69
CA LYS A 23 6.67 -25.10 -2.61
C LYS A 23 5.23 -24.59 -2.64
N ASP A 24 4.27 -25.52 -2.66
CA ASP A 24 2.85 -25.22 -2.47
C ASP A 24 2.52 -25.13 -0.98
N ILE A 25 1.80 -24.08 -0.61
CA ILE A 25 1.29 -23.92 0.75
C ILE A 25 -0.19 -23.55 0.70
N LYS A 26 -0.96 -24.12 1.63
CA LYS A 26 -2.34 -23.73 1.90
C LYS A 26 -2.40 -23.02 3.24
N ARG A 27 -2.80 -21.75 3.26
CA ARG A 27 -2.99 -20.95 4.47
C ARG A 27 -4.30 -20.21 4.38
N ASP A 28 -4.93 -19.98 5.53
CA ASP A 28 -6.33 -19.56 5.63
C ASP A 28 -7.21 -20.45 4.70
N GLU A 29 -7.74 -19.89 3.61
CA GLU A 29 -8.61 -20.57 2.65
C GLU A 29 -8.00 -20.71 1.24
N GLY A 30 -6.67 -20.58 1.08
CA GLY A 30 -6.09 -20.26 -0.24
C GLY A 30 -4.71 -20.80 -0.44
N TRP A 31 -4.39 -20.90 -1.72
CA TRP A 31 -3.21 -21.57 -2.21
C TRP A 31 -2.18 -20.54 -2.65
N TYR A 32 -0.94 -20.82 -2.30
CA TYR A 32 0.22 -20.05 -2.68
C TYR A 32 1.29 -21.01 -3.18
N HIS A 33 1.97 -20.65 -4.26
CA HIS A 33 3.15 -21.33 -4.75
C HIS A 33 4.36 -20.41 -4.55
N ILE A 34 5.24 -20.78 -3.63
CA ILE A 34 6.50 -20.07 -3.41
C ILE A 34 7.47 -20.51 -4.50
N LEU A 35 7.73 -19.64 -5.48
CA LEU A 35 8.58 -19.97 -6.64
C LEU A 35 10.03 -20.06 -6.19
N GLY A 36 10.50 -19.00 -5.53
CA GLY A 36 11.90 -18.81 -5.25
C GLY A 36 12.22 -17.39 -4.81
N MET A 37 13.51 -17.12 -4.68
CA MET A 37 14.06 -15.81 -4.41
C MET A 37 14.90 -15.31 -5.58
N THR A 38 14.93 -14.00 -5.78
CA THR A 38 15.76 -13.34 -6.78
C THR A 38 16.59 -12.25 -6.14
N LEU A 39 17.84 -12.10 -6.58
CA LEU A 39 18.74 -11.03 -6.20
C LEU A 39 19.05 -10.17 -7.41
N LYS A 40 18.94 -8.85 -7.25
CA LYS A 40 19.30 -7.90 -8.30
C LYS A 40 19.80 -6.61 -7.69
N ASN A 41 20.99 -6.17 -8.08
CA ASN A 41 21.63 -4.96 -7.55
C ASN A 41 21.66 -4.95 -6.01
N LYS A 42 22.01 -6.10 -5.42
CA LYS A 42 21.98 -6.37 -3.97
C LYS A 42 20.61 -6.34 -3.29
N GLN A 43 19.53 -6.13 -4.03
CA GLN A 43 18.17 -6.17 -3.50
C GLN A 43 17.57 -7.56 -3.68
N ALA A 44 17.08 -8.15 -2.59
CA ALA A 44 16.55 -9.51 -2.58
C ALA A 44 15.01 -9.51 -2.50
N PHE A 45 14.38 -10.37 -3.30
CA PHE A 45 12.93 -10.52 -3.39
C PHE A 45 12.51 -11.98 -3.27
N LEU A 46 11.45 -12.25 -2.52
CA LEU A 46 10.72 -13.52 -2.54
C LEU A 46 9.55 -13.41 -3.53
N CYS A 47 9.45 -14.35 -4.46
CA CYS A 47 8.43 -14.38 -5.50
C CYS A 47 7.41 -15.49 -5.23
N VAL A 48 6.13 -15.12 -5.20
CA VAL A 48 5.03 -16.03 -4.89
C VAL A 48 3.92 -15.88 -5.91
N ILE A 49 3.40 -17.00 -6.43
CA ILE A 49 2.14 -17.02 -7.17
C ILE A 49 1.03 -17.32 -6.16
N GLU A 50 -0.06 -16.57 -6.23
CA GLU A 50 -1.25 -16.82 -5.43
C GLU A 50 -2.49 -16.91 -6.33
N MET A 51 -3.44 -17.74 -5.92
CA MET A 51 -4.73 -17.83 -6.57
C MET A 51 -5.57 -16.60 -6.20
N MET A 52 -6.18 -15.95 -7.20
CA MET A 52 -7.16 -14.90 -6.98
C MET A 52 -8.55 -15.54 -6.87
N ASP A 53 -9.28 -15.19 -5.81
CA ASP A 53 -10.62 -15.73 -5.56
C ASP A 53 -11.73 -15.04 -6.43
N TYR A 54 -11.37 -14.27 -7.47
CA TYR A 54 -12.33 -13.52 -8.30
C TYR A 54 -11.88 -13.32 -9.75
N THR A 55 -12.84 -13.19 -10.67
CA THR A 55 -12.62 -12.81 -12.07
C THR A 55 -12.85 -11.30 -12.25
N TRP A 56 -11.88 -10.59 -12.85
CA TRP A 56 -11.96 -9.15 -13.10
C TRP A 56 -13.17 -8.71 -13.96
N GLU A 57 -13.82 -9.63 -14.66
CA GLU A 57 -15.05 -9.37 -15.45
C GLU A 57 -16.22 -8.92 -14.57
N GLU A 58 -16.25 -9.30 -13.29
CA GLU A 58 -17.26 -8.82 -12.33
C GLU A 58 -17.01 -7.36 -11.89
N GLU A 59 -15.77 -6.86 -12.01
CA GLU A 59 -15.41 -5.49 -11.60
C GLU A 59 -15.62 -4.46 -12.72
N GLU A 60 -15.28 -4.78 -13.98
CA GLU A 60 -15.47 -3.85 -15.11
C GLU A 60 -16.94 -3.49 -15.33
N CYS A 61 -17.87 -4.43 -15.14
CA CYS A 61 -19.31 -4.16 -15.28
C CYS A 61 -19.88 -3.20 -14.21
N CYS A 62 -19.11 -2.89 -13.16
CA CYS A 62 -19.60 -2.22 -11.97
C CYS A 62 -19.08 -0.80 -11.76
N LEU A 63 -18.05 -0.35 -12.50
CA LEU A 63 -17.27 0.84 -12.15
C LEU A 63 -17.81 2.17 -12.70
N GLU A 64 -18.65 2.15 -13.72
CA GLU A 64 -18.96 3.37 -14.49
C GLU A 64 -19.91 4.37 -13.78
N ASP A 65 -20.61 3.98 -12.70
CA ASP A 65 -21.61 4.83 -12.02
C ASP A 65 -21.57 4.79 -10.48
N ARG A 66 -20.47 4.35 -9.86
CA ARG A 66 -20.38 4.22 -8.39
C ARG A 66 -19.75 5.46 -7.73
N THR A 67 -20.41 5.99 -6.71
CA THR A 67 -19.81 7.01 -5.84
C THR A 67 -18.65 6.42 -5.01
N PRO A 68 -17.66 7.22 -4.58
CA PRO A 68 -16.59 6.75 -3.70
C PRO A 68 -17.10 6.05 -2.45
N ARG A 69 -18.21 6.55 -1.85
CA ARG A 69 -18.88 5.88 -0.73
C ARG A 69 -19.24 4.45 -1.06
N HIS A 70 -19.97 4.24 -2.15
CA HIS A 70 -20.43 2.91 -2.54
C HIS A 70 -19.25 2.00 -2.88
N SER A 71 -18.25 2.49 -3.62
CA SER A 71 -17.04 1.73 -3.96
C SER A 71 -16.24 1.31 -2.74
N MET A 72 -16.03 2.22 -1.78
CA MET A 72 -15.29 1.92 -0.54
C MET A 72 -16.06 0.95 0.36
N LYS A 73 -17.39 1.11 0.49
CA LYS A 73 -18.22 0.16 1.24
C LYS A 73 -18.19 -1.22 0.62
N HIS A 74 -18.39 -1.30 -0.70
CA HIS A 74 -18.31 -2.56 -1.43
C HIS A 74 -16.94 -3.23 -1.20
N HIS A 75 -15.84 -2.49 -1.31
CA HIS A 75 -14.49 -3.03 -1.07
C HIS A 75 -14.29 -3.51 0.38
N MET A 76 -14.85 -2.79 1.36
CA MET A 76 -14.78 -3.16 2.77
C MET A 76 -15.72 -4.30 3.15
N GLU A 77 -16.85 -4.48 2.47
CA GLU A 77 -17.83 -5.55 2.70
C GLU A 77 -17.44 -6.83 1.98
N THR A 78 -16.88 -6.73 0.77
CA THR A 78 -16.33 -7.88 0.05
C THR A 78 -15.01 -8.36 0.64
N GLN A 79 -14.46 -7.65 1.65
CA GLN A 79 -13.19 -7.89 2.33
C GLN A 79 -12.28 -8.77 1.49
N ARG A 80 -11.78 -8.20 0.38
CA ARG A 80 -10.87 -8.90 -0.51
C ARG A 80 -9.83 -9.57 0.35
N ARG A 81 -9.64 -10.85 0.11
CA ARG A 81 -8.65 -11.60 0.86
C ARG A 81 -7.28 -11.03 0.56
N GLU A 82 -6.76 -10.23 1.48
CA GLU A 82 -5.40 -9.75 1.38
C GLU A 82 -4.46 -10.95 1.37
N SER A 83 -3.58 -10.99 0.37
CA SER A 83 -2.50 -11.97 0.29
C SER A 83 -1.82 -12.13 1.64
N LEU A 84 -1.56 -13.39 2.04
CA LEU A 84 -0.70 -13.67 3.19
C LEU A 84 0.64 -12.93 3.07
N PHE A 85 1.22 -12.93 1.87
CA PHE A 85 2.56 -12.41 1.62
C PHE A 85 2.64 -10.87 1.63
N LEU A 86 1.52 -10.18 1.43
CA LEU A 86 1.44 -8.72 1.65
C LEU A 86 1.46 -8.35 3.14
N ARG A 87 1.17 -9.31 4.03
CA ARG A 87 1.06 -9.10 5.48
C ARG A 87 2.30 -9.56 6.26
N ILE A 88 3.26 -10.20 5.60
CA ILE A 88 4.51 -10.69 6.23
C ILE A 88 5.39 -9.49 6.60
N ARG A 89 5.98 -9.57 7.79
CA ARG A 89 6.97 -8.59 8.29
C ARG A 89 8.33 -9.18 8.49
N GLU A 90 8.39 -10.43 8.90
CA GLU A 90 9.65 -11.12 9.10
C GLU A 90 9.50 -12.56 8.59
N LEU A 91 10.55 -13.06 7.96
CA LEU A 91 10.76 -14.48 7.70
C LEU A 91 11.83 -14.95 8.68
N GLN A 92 11.53 -15.99 9.43
CA GLN A 92 12.42 -16.51 10.46
C GLN A 92 12.62 -18.01 10.31
N CYS A 93 13.86 -18.45 10.45
CA CYS A 93 14.20 -19.84 10.72
C CYS A 93 15.06 -19.88 12.01
N LYS A 94 15.60 -21.04 12.36
CA LYS A 94 16.46 -21.16 13.56
C LYS A 94 17.74 -20.34 13.47
N ASP A 95 18.26 -20.15 12.26
CA ASP A 95 19.61 -19.62 12.05
C ASP A 95 19.61 -18.12 11.77
N TYR A 96 18.51 -17.56 11.22
CA TYR A 96 18.44 -16.15 10.89
C TYR A 96 17.00 -15.62 10.80
N THR A 97 16.88 -14.29 10.77
CA THR A 97 15.64 -13.56 10.56
C THR A 97 15.84 -12.51 9.48
N CYS A 98 14.98 -12.51 8.47
CA CYS A 98 14.92 -11.48 7.44
C CYS A 98 13.70 -10.60 7.69
N ARG A 99 13.90 -9.28 7.74
CA ARG A 99 12.81 -8.32 7.77
C ARG A 99 12.32 -8.00 6.35
N ILE A 100 11.06 -7.59 6.24
CA ILE A 100 10.43 -7.22 4.98
C ILE A 100 10.36 -5.69 4.87
N ALA A 101 10.95 -5.14 3.81
CA ALA A 101 10.90 -3.70 3.51
C ALA A 101 9.56 -3.30 2.88
N GLY A 102 9.02 -4.17 2.02
CA GLY A 102 7.78 -3.93 1.29
C GLY A 102 7.28 -5.19 0.60
N ALA A 103 6.04 -5.15 0.12
CA ALA A 103 5.48 -6.19 -0.71
C ALA A 103 4.52 -5.58 -1.72
N SER A 104 4.49 -6.13 -2.91
CA SER A 104 3.57 -5.74 -3.98
C SER A 104 2.95 -6.99 -4.59
N SER A 105 1.67 -6.93 -4.91
CA SER A 105 0.96 -7.99 -5.64
C SER A 105 0.31 -7.39 -6.88
N GLY A 106 0.42 -8.09 -7.99
CA GLY A 106 -0.19 -7.72 -9.26
C GLY A 106 -0.80 -8.94 -9.94
N SER A 107 -2.00 -8.77 -10.50
CA SER A 107 -2.61 -9.81 -11.35
C SER A 107 -1.67 -10.12 -12.51
N ILE A 108 -1.47 -11.40 -12.84
CA ILE A 108 -0.67 -11.78 -14.01
C ILE A 108 -1.30 -11.23 -15.29
N LYS A 109 -2.64 -11.17 -15.35
CA LYS A 109 -3.43 -10.65 -16.48
C LYS A 109 -3.20 -9.16 -16.75
N HIS A 110 -3.00 -8.36 -15.71
CA HIS A 110 -2.95 -6.90 -15.79
C HIS A 110 -1.57 -6.29 -15.47
N SER A 111 -0.67 -7.08 -14.88
CA SER A 111 0.77 -6.81 -14.98
C SER A 111 1.14 -6.84 -16.46
N ASP A 112 2.13 -6.04 -16.89
CA ASP A 112 2.61 -6.16 -18.26
C ASP A 112 3.09 -7.60 -18.46
N TYR A 113 2.27 -8.44 -19.11
CA TYR A 113 2.46 -9.89 -19.26
C TYR A 113 3.91 -10.26 -19.57
N GLY A 114 4.62 -9.37 -20.28
CA GLY A 114 6.05 -9.46 -20.51
C GLY A 114 6.88 -9.66 -19.24
N GLU A 115 6.74 -8.84 -18.21
CA GLU A 115 7.55 -8.93 -16.98
C GLU A 115 7.37 -10.29 -16.28
N ALA A 116 6.12 -10.72 -16.10
CA ALA A 116 5.77 -11.99 -15.47
C ALA A 116 6.35 -13.19 -16.25
N TYR A 117 6.15 -13.22 -17.57
CA TYR A 117 6.66 -14.33 -18.40
C TYR A 117 8.19 -14.37 -18.45
N PHE A 118 8.85 -13.21 -18.53
CA PHE A 118 10.31 -13.18 -18.48
C PHE A 118 10.83 -13.68 -17.13
N MET A 119 10.22 -13.28 -16.01
CA MET A 119 10.56 -13.81 -14.70
C MET A 119 10.37 -15.33 -14.64
N PHE A 120 9.24 -15.86 -15.12
CA PHE A 120 9.00 -17.32 -15.15
C PHE A 120 10.02 -18.06 -16.00
N LEU A 121 10.39 -17.52 -17.17
CA LEU A 121 11.45 -18.10 -17.99
C LEU A 121 12.76 -18.20 -17.22
N ARG A 122 13.15 -17.16 -16.47
CA ARG A 122 14.35 -17.19 -15.62
C ARG A 122 14.27 -18.22 -14.51
N MET A 123 13.10 -18.35 -13.88
CA MET A 123 12.87 -19.37 -12.87
C MET A 123 13.01 -20.78 -13.46
N VAL A 124 12.42 -21.04 -14.64
CA VAL A 124 12.55 -22.33 -15.34
C VAL A 124 14.00 -22.61 -15.72
N GLU A 125 14.73 -21.60 -16.24
CA GLU A 125 16.17 -21.72 -16.54
C GLU A 125 17.00 -22.04 -15.28
N ALA A 126 16.60 -21.49 -14.13
CA ALA A 126 17.20 -21.78 -12.82
C ALA A 126 16.74 -23.12 -12.21
N GLY A 127 15.87 -23.88 -12.90
CA GLY A 127 15.46 -25.22 -12.51
C GLY A 127 14.07 -25.33 -11.88
N TRP A 128 13.27 -24.24 -11.88
CA TRP A 128 11.88 -24.31 -11.44
C TRP A 128 11.08 -25.28 -12.29
N LYS A 129 10.38 -26.18 -11.62
CA LYS A 129 9.45 -27.14 -12.21
C LYS A 129 8.25 -27.25 -11.30
N LEU A 130 7.07 -27.05 -11.90
CA LEU A 130 5.82 -27.24 -11.20
C LEU A 130 5.46 -28.72 -11.23
N SER A 131 5.12 -29.29 -10.07
CA SER A 131 4.66 -30.68 -9.96
C SER A 131 3.29 -30.84 -10.62
N GLU A 132 3.02 -31.97 -11.28
CA GLU A 132 1.68 -32.33 -11.77
C GLU A 132 0.65 -32.43 -10.63
N GLU A 133 1.11 -32.64 -9.39
CA GLU A 133 0.26 -32.64 -8.19
C GLU A 133 -0.03 -31.23 -7.65
N SER A 134 0.63 -30.21 -8.19
CA SER A 134 0.43 -28.82 -7.75
C SER A 134 -0.93 -28.31 -8.18
N VAL A 135 -1.58 -27.58 -7.28
CA VAL A 135 -2.87 -26.93 -7.56
C VAL A 135 -2.75 -25.87 -8.66
N PHE A 136 -1.53 -25.38 -8.90
CA PHE A 136 -1.21 -24.40 -9.93
C PHE A 136 -0.89 -25.01 -11.29
N TYR A 137 -0.77 -26.34 -11.41
CA TYR A 137 -0.34 -27.00 -12.64
C TYR A 137 -1.32 -26.79 -13.79
N ASP A 138 -2.62 -26.98 -13.53
CA ASP A 138 -3.69 -26.81 -14.51
C ASP A 138 -4.41 -25.46 -14.39
N MET A 139 -3.89 -24.55 -13.57
CA MET A 139 -4.54 -23.27 -13.27
C MET A 139 -4.38 -22.29 -14.42
N GLU A 140 -5.46 -21.62 -14.78
CA GLU A 140 -5.38 -20.46 -15.67
C GLU A 140 -4.66 -19.31 -14.95
N TRP A 141 -3.50 -18.90 -15.47
CA TRP A 141 -2.70 -17.84 -14.87
C TRP A 141 -3.41 -16.48 -14.84
N ASP A 142 -4.45 -16.30 -15.67
CA ASP A 142 -5.32 -15.11 -15.60
C ASP A 142 -6.07 -15.02 -14.25
N SER A 143 -6.23 -16.13 -13.54
CA SER A 143 -6.80 -16.21 -12.19
C SER A 143 -5.73 -16.17 -11.09
N CYS A 144 -4.49 -15.78 -11.42
CA CYS A 144 -3.38 -15.70 -10.48
C CYS A 144 -2.84 -14.27 -10.36
N SER A 145 -2.25 -13.97 -9.20
CA SER A 145 -1.38 -12.82 -9.00
C SER A 145 0.03 -13.27 -8.63
N ILE A 146 1.00 -12.41 -8.95
CA ILE A 146 2.38 -12.52 -8.48
C ILE A 146 2.56 -11.52 -7.35
N THR A 147 2.97 -12.03 -6.18
CA THR A 147 3.42 -11.22 -5.06
C THR A 147 4.94 -11.24 -4.99
N ASN A 148 5.55 -10.06 -5.00
CA ASN A 148 6.96 -9.84 -4.75
C ASN A 148 7.13 -9.24 -3.35
N VAL A 149 7.88 -9.93 -2.49
CA VAL A 149 8.18 -9.48 -1.12
C VAL A 149 9.64 -9.06 -1.05
N GLU A 150 9.89 -7.78 -0.79
CA GLU A 150 11.22 -7.20 -0.72
C GLU A 150 11.83 -7.39 0.68
N LEU A 151 13.02 -7.99 0.73
CA LEU A 151 13.77 -8.19 1.97
C LEU A 151 14.54 -6.90 2.34
N GLU A 152 14.51 -6.52 3.61
CA GLU A 152 15.20 -5.32 4.09
C GLU A 152 16.72 -5.53 4.16
N GLY A 153 17.48 -4.66 3.48
CA GLY A 153 18.95 -4.64 3.52
C GLY A 153 19.60 -4.89 2.16
N GLU A 154 20.93 -4.81 2.13
CA GLU A 154 21.75 -5.17 0.97
C GLU A 154 22.30 -6.59 1.13
N TYR A 155 22.22 -7.38 0.06
CA TYR A 155 22.64 -8.78 0.02
C TYR A 155 23.68 -9.01 -1.07
N ASP A 156 24.82 -9.62 -0.71
CA ASP A 156 25.77 -10.13 -1.70
C ASP A 156 25.32 -11.49 -2.26
N HIS A 157 24.56 -12.25 -1.47
CA HIS A 157 23.98 -13.54 -1.82
C HIS A 157 22.59 -13.71 -1.21
N LEU A 158 21.74 -14.49 -1.87
CA LEU A 158 20.40 -14.81 -1.35
C LEU A 158 20.47 -15.62 -0.05
N PRO A 159 19.58 -15.33 0.93
CA PRO A 159 19.48 -16.16 2.13
C PRO A 159 19.03 -17.61 1.80
N GLU A 160 19.31 -18.56 2.69
CA GLU A 160 19.04 -19.99 2.50
C GLU A 160 17.63 -20.39 2.94
N TRP A 161 16.76 -20.79 2.00
CA TRP A 161 15.43 -21.26 2.38
C TRP A 161 15.48 -22.63 3.07
N THR A 162 14.96 -22.69 4.30
CA THR A 162 14.89 -23.93 5.09
C THR A 162 13.45 -24.43 5.23
N GLU A 163 13.28 -25.73 5.50
CA GLU A 163 11.94 -26.33 5.69
C GLU A 163 11.21 -25.80 6.94
N ASP A 164 11.96 -25.30 7.93
CA ASP A 164 11.41 -24.74 9.17
C ASP A 164 11.16 -23.23 9.10
N MET A 165 11.14 -22.65 7.89
CA MET A 165 10.83 -21.24 7.66
C MET A 165 9.43 -20.89 8.17
N GLN A 166 9.35 -19.79 8.93
CA GLN A 166 8.10 -19.25 9.47
C GLN A 166 7.98 -17.78 9.09
N ALA A 167 6.76 -17.32 8.92
CA ALA A 167 6.44 -15.92 8.73
C ALA A 167 5.85 -15.33 10.02
N LEU A 168 6.37 -14.18 10.42
CA LEU A 168 5.65 -13.28 11.31
C LEU A 168 4.71 -12.43 10.46
N VAL A 169 3.41 -12.61 10.67
CA VAL A 169 2.35 -11.98 9.87
C VAL A 169 1.54 -11.04 10.76
N TYR A 170 1.18 -9.86 10.24
CA TYR A 170 0.08 -9.11 10.85
C TYR A 170 -1.24 -9.78 10.51
N THR A 171 -1.96 -10.23 11.54
CA THR A 171 -3.33 -10.69 11.31
C THR A 171 -4.17 -9.45 10.96
N LYS A 172 -4.82 -9.51 9.80
CA LYS A 172 -5.92 -8.68 9.27
C LYS A 172 -5.98 -7.21 9.76
N GLN A 173 -5.83 -6.23 8.86
CA GLN A 173 -6.42 -4.92 9.13
C GLN A 173 -7.93 -5.11 9.20
N GLN A 174 -8.51 -5.04 10.39
CA GLN A 174 -9.96 -5.06 10.53
C GLN A 174 -10.45 -3.65 10.29
N GLY A 175 -10.98 -3.43 9.10
CA GLY A 175 -11.66 -2.19 8.74
C GLY A 175 -13.14 -2.23 9.13
N GLY A 176 -13.73 -1.06 9.33
CA GLY A 176 -15.18 -0.92 9.50
C GLY A 176 -15.67 0.45 9.07
N ILE A 177 -16.94 0.50 8.67
CA ILE A 177 -17.66 1.70 8.24
C ILE A 177 -18.31 2.35 9.48
N ILE A 178 -18.20 3.68 9.58
CA ILE A 178 -18.75 4.50 10.68
C ILE A 178 -19.87 5.42 10.15
N GLU A 179 -19.64 6.09 9.02
CA GLU A 179 -20.58 7.05 8.39
C GLU A 179 -21.11 8.14 9.34
N GLN A 180 -20.22 8.81 10.08
CA GLN A 180 -20.58 9.86 11.02
C GLN A 180 -20.24 11.26 10.48
N PRO A 181 -21.24 12.10 10.14
CA PRO A 181 -21.01 13.47 9.72
C PRO A 181 -20.33 14.30 10.81
N VAL A 182 -19.35 15.10 10.41
CA VAL A 182 -18.57 15.95 11.29
C VAL A 182 -18.28 17.29 10.63
N LEU A 183 -18.76 18.38 11.25
CA LEU A 183 -18.25 19.72 10.95
C LEU A 183 -16.88 19.88 11.63
N LEU A 184 -15.85 20.11 10.81
CA LEU A 184 -14.48 20.37 11.23
C LEU A 184 -14.22 21.88 11.18
N GLU A 185 -13.95 22.49 12.33
CA GLU A 185 -13.72 23.94 12.44
C GLU A 185 -12.26 24.20 12.81
N CYS A 186 -11.56 24.99 11.99
CA CYS A 186 -10.16 25.34 12.17
C CYS A 186 -9.93 25.97 13.56
N GLY A 187 -8.91 25.47 14.26
CA GLY A 187 -8.55 25.92 15.60
C GLY A 187 -9.44 25.41 16.73
N LYS A 188 -10.50 24.65 16.45
CA LYS A 188 -11.36 24.06 17.49
C LYS A 188 -11.02 22.60 17.76
N THR A 189 -11.26 22.19 18.99
CA THR A 189 -11.23 20.79 19.43
C THR A 189 -12.63 20.19 19.34
N LYS A 190 -12.71 18.87 19.18
CA LYS A 190 -14.00 18.16 19.14
C LYS A 190 -13.83 16.75 19.67
N GLU A 191 -14.85 16.23 20.33
CA GLU A 191 -14.91 14.82 20.75
C GLU A 191 -15.94 14.10 19.89
N LEU A 192 -15.59 12.90 19.45
CA LEU A 192 -16.43 12.02 18.64
C LEU A 192 -16.50 10.65 19.32
N GLU A 193 -17.71 10.14 19.46
CA GLU A 193 -17.98 8.78 19.94
C GLU A 193 -18.58 7.97 18.79
N PHE A 194 -18.13 6.73 18.63
CA PHE A 194 -18.62 5.78 17.63
C PHE A 194 -18.41 4.34 18.10
N SER A 195 -18.94 3.37 17.37
CA SER A 195 -18.74 1.94 17.67
C SER A 195 -17.90 1.27 16.59
N LEU A 196 -16.99 0.39 17.01
CA LEU A 196 -16.31 -0.53 16.10
C LEU A 196 -17.29 -1.62 15.63
N SER A 197 -16.92 -2.34 14.57
CA SER A 197 -17.70 -3.42 13.98
C SER A 197 -18.01 -4.57 14.96
N ASP A 198 -17.21 -4.73 16.01
CA ASP A 198 -17.42 -5.71 17.08
C ASP A 198 -18.34 -5.19 18.21
N GLY A 199 -18.87 -3.97 18.07
CA GLY A 199 -19.71 -3.31 19.07
C GLY A 199 -18.93 -2.58 20.17
N THR A 200 -17.59 -2.62 20.15
CA THR A 200 -16.77 -1.92 21.14
C THR A 200 -16.93 -0.40 20.97
N PRO A 201 -17.28 0.35 22.04
CA PRO A 201 -17.31 1.80 21.98
C PRO A 201 -15.88 2.36 21.79
N ALA A 202 -15.75 3.34 20.92
CA ALA A 202 -14.51 4.03 20.62
C ALA A 202 -14.70 5.54 20.73
N HIS A 203 -13.65 6.20 21.23
CA HIS A 203 -13.59 7.65 21.40
C HIS A 203 -12.47 8.21 20.53
N CYS A 204 -12.73 9.37 19.93
CA CYS A 204 -11.76 10.15 19.20
C CYS A 204 -11.79 11.59 19.68
N TYR A 205 -10.62 12.12 20.06
CA TYR A 205 -10.45 13.52 20.43
C TYR A 205 -9.73 14.23 19.29
N ILE A 206 -10.43 15.09 18.57
CA ILE A 206 -9.83 16.02 17.61
C ILE A 206 -9.18 17.15 18.40
N ASN A 207 -7.85 17.20 18.36
CA ASN A 207 -7.04 18.16 19.07
C ASN A 207 -6.80 19.44 18.28
N LYS A 208 -6.73 19.34 16.95
CA LYS A 208 -6.49 20.49 16.09
C LYS A 208 -6.99 20.23 14.68
N VAL A 209 -7.78 21.16 14.16
CA VAL A 209 -8.08 21.26 12.72
C VAL A 209 -7.36 22.49 12.20
N PHE A 210 -6.71 22.38 11.03
CA PHE A 210 -6.00 23.51 10.42
C PHE A 210 -5.88 23.35 8.92
N VAL A 211 -5.71 24.49 8.24
CA VAL A 211 -5.38 24.52 6.82
C VAL A 211 -3.92 24.15 6.63
N PHE A 212 -3.67 23.19 5.74
CA PHE A 212 -2.37 22.60 5.47
C PHE A 212 -1.92 22.92 4.05
N ASN A 213 -0.85 23.72 3.95
CA ASN A 213 -0.27 24.11 2.68
C ASN A 213 0.73 23.04 2.19
N MET A 214 0.25 22.16 1.32
CA MET A 214 1.08 21.08 0.77
C MET A 214 2.27 21.61 -0.05
N TRP A 215 2.09 22.71 -0.78
CA TRP A 215 3.15 23.29 -1.61
C TRP A 215 4.34 23.71 -0.78
N GLU A 216 4.07 24.46 0.29
CA GLU A 216 5.11 24.92 1.21
C GLU A 216 5.85 23.76 1.88
N GLU A 217 5.13 22.68 2.24
CA GLU A 217 5.75 21.51 2.85
C GLU A 217 6.61 20.70 1.86
N GLN A 218 6.19 20.56 0.60
CA GLN A 218 7.05 19.95 -0.43
C GLN A 218 8.26 20.83 -0.73
N GLU A 219 8.09 22.15 -0.82
CA GLU A 219 9.20 23.09 -1.02
C GLU A 219 10.23 23.00 0.12
N LYS A 220 9.78 23.01 1.37
CA LYS A 220 10.65 22.82 2.55
C LYS A 220 11.38 21.48 2.49
N LYS A 221 10.67 20.40 2.14
CA LYS A 221 11.26 19.06 2.02
C LYS A 221 12.37 19.01 0.95
N PHE A 222 12.11 19.55 -0.24
CA PHE A 222 13.13 19.60 -1.31
C PHE A 222 14.27 20.58 -1.02
N ALA A 223 14.04 21.59 -0.18
CA ALA A 223 15.07 22.52 0.28
C ALA A 223 15.92 21.97 1.44
N ASP A 224 15.46 20.94 2.17
CA ASP A 224 16.20 20.32 3.27
C ASP A 224 17.50 19.66 2.75
N PRO A 225 18.69 20.14 3.17
CA PRO A 225 19.96 19.57 2.75
C PRO A 225 20.11 18.10 3.13
N ASN A 226 19.55 17.66 4.26
CA ASN A 226 19.63 16.27 4.70
C ASN A 226 18.79 15.36 3.82
N TYR A 227 17.61 15.81 3.42
CA TYR A 227 16.76 15.09 2.48
C TYR A 227 17.47 14.96 1.12
N LYS A 228 18.00 16.06 0.58
CA LYS A 228 18.73 16.06 -0.69
C LYS A 228 19.95 15.12 -0.64
N ALA A 229 20.77 15.21 0.40
CA ALA A 229 21.95 14.35 0.55
C ALA A 229 21.59 12.87 0.53
N ARG A 230 20.59 12.45 1.31
CA ARG A 230 20.12 11.06 1.37
C ARG A 230 19.61 10.52 0.04
N ILE A 231 18.93 11.36 -0.74
CA ILE A 231 18.42 10.94 -2.05
C ILE A 231 19.55 10.81 -3.06
N LEU A 232 20.50 11.76 -3.06
CA LEU A 232 21.67 11.74 -3.94
C LEU A 232 22.66 10.59 -3.66
N GLU A 233 22.50 9.86 -2.55
CA GLU A 233 23.19 8.57 -2.33
C GLU A 233 22.73 7.49 -3.32
N HIS A 234 21.52 7.61 -3.87
CA HIS A 234 20.90 6.59 -4.72
C HIS A 234 20.63 7.05 -6.15
N ILE A 235 20.51 8.36 -6.39
CA ILE A 235 20.22 8.93 -7.72
C ILE A 235 21.14 10.09 -8.06
N SER A 236 21.27 10.39 -9.35
CA SER A 236 22.03 11.55 -9.83
C SER A 236 21.33 12.89 -9.54
N GLU A 237 22.07 13.99 -9.63
CA GLU A 237 21.49 15.34 -9.49
C GLU A 237 20.44 15.64 -10.57
N GLU A 238 20.63 15.13 -11.80
CA GLU A 238 19.67 15.30 -12.88
C GLU A 238 18.36 14.57 -12.59
N GLU A 239 18.43 13.31 -12.14
CA GLU A 239 17.27 12.51 -11.74
C GLU A 239 16.56 13.11 -10.52
N PHE A 240 17.29 13.73 -9.59
CA PHE A 240 16.71 14.44 -8.45
C PHE A 240 15.86 15.65 -8.89
N GLU A 241 16.37 16.47 -9.81
CA GLU A 241 15.61 17.61 -10.34
C GLU A 241 14.42 17.16 -11.19
N GLU A 242 14.54 16.05 -11.93
CA GLU A 242 13.41 15.46 -12.65
C GLU A 242 12.33 14.93 -11.67
N MET A 243 12.74 14.20 -10.62
CA MET A 243 11.84 13.72 -9.57
C MET A 243 11.10 14.89 -8.90
N LYS A 244 11.81 15.97 -8.58
CA LYS A 244 11.22 17.19 -8.03
C LYS A 244 10.19 17.80 -8.98
N LYS A 245 10.51 17.93 -10.26
CA LYS A 245 9.60 18.46 -11.28
C LYS A 245 8.35 17.60 -11.42
N ASN A 246 8.51 16.27 -11.46
CA ASN A 246 7.40 15.32 -11.56
C ASN A 246 6.51 15.36 -10.31
N CYS A 247 7.10 15.51 -9.12
CA CYS A 247 6.36 15.69 -7.87
C CYS A 247 5.49 16.96 -7.89
N PHE A 248 6.04 18.12 -8.28
CA PHE A 248 5.26 19.35 -8.36
C PHE A 248 4.20 19.34 -9.46
N LYS A 249 4.44 18.63 -10.56
CA LYS A 249 3.43 18.42 -11.60
C LYS A 249 2.25 17.60 -11.09
N ALA A 250 2.52 16.47 -10.42
CA ALA A 250 1.49 15.65 -9.80
C ALA A 250 0.74 16.42 -8.70
N LEU A 251 1.45 17.26 -7.94
CA LEU A 251 0.83 18.10 -6.92
C LEU A 251 -0.12 19.13 -7.55
N GLU A 252 0.25 19.76 -8.67
CA GLU A 252 -0.61 20.73 -9.38
C GLU A 252 -1.91 20.11 -9.90
N GLU A 253 -1.87 18.84 -10.32
CA GLU A 253 -3.05 18.08 -10.74
C GLU A 253 -4.01 17.79 -9.58
N GLN A 254 -3.51 17.71 -8.34
CA GLN A 254 -4.31 17.37 -7.15
C GLN A 254 -4.71 18.59 -6.30
N CYS A 255 -3.80 19.55 -6.15
CA CYS A 255 -3.93 20.72 -5.30
C CYS A 255 -3.27 21.91 -6.00
N PRO A 256 -4.05 22.77 -6.68
CA PRO A 256 -3.56 24.01 -7.25
C PRO A 256 -2.77 24.86 -6.23
N LYS A 257 -1.75 25.61 -6.70
CA LYS A 257 -0.79 26.38 -5.86
C LYS A 257 -1.41 27.27 -4.78
N GLU A 258 -2.54 27.88 -5.07
CA GLU A 258 -3.22 28.79 -4.14
C GLU A 258 -4.20 28.09 -3.19
N GLN A 259 -4.35 26.78 -3.35
CA GLN A 259 -5.22 25.95 -2.53
C GLN A 259 -4.42 25.17 -1.49
N CYS A 260 -5.15 24.68 -0.50
CA CYS A 260 -4.62 23.91 0.63
C CYS A 260 -5.51 22.71 0.89
N PHE A 261 -5.12 21.87 1.84
CA PHE A 261 -5.97 20.80 2.36
C PHE A 261 -6.39 21.11 3.79
N VAL A 262 -7.41 20.41 4.29
CA VAL A 262 -7.74 20.43 5.71
C VAL A 262 -7.03 19.26 6.39
N ALA A 263 -6.22 19.57 7.39
CA ALA A 263 -5.50 18.62 8.21
C ALA A 263 -6.14 18.51 9.61
N ILE A 264 -6.08 17.30 10.17
CA ILE A 264 -6.66 16.94 11.45
C ILE A 264 -5.59 16.26 12.29
N TYR A 265 -5.35 16.78 13.49
CA TYR A 265 -4.67 16.07 14.56
C TYR A 265 -5.69 15.54 15.54
N TYR A 266 -5.64 14.23 15.78
CA TYR A 266 -6.58 13.55 16.65
C TYR A 266 -5.89 12.48 17.51
N GLU A 267 -6.51 12.17 18.64
CA GLU A 267 -6.17 11.10 19.56
C GLU A 267 -7.24 10.00 19.46
N CYS A 268 -6.81 8.75 19.33
CA CYS A 268 -7.69 7.58 19.35
C CYS A 268 -6.89 6.36 19.84
N ASN A 269 -7.55 5.22 20.03
CA ASN A 269 -6.93 3.97 20.44
C ASN A 269 -5.68 3.66 19.57
N PRO A 270 -4.57 3.18 20.16
CA PRO A 270 -3.31 2.96 19.45
C PRO A 270 -3.46 2.14 18.16
N GLU A 271 -4.30 1.11 18.23
CA GLU A 271 -4.55 0.16 17.14
C GLU A 271 -5.46 0.71 16.05
N VAL A 272 -6.23 1.78 16.30
CA VAL A 272 -7.29 2.27 15.41
C VAL A 272 -6.85 3.53 14.69
N ASN A 273 -6.82 3.51 13.35
CA ASN A 273 -6.62 4.70 12.52
C ASN A 273 -7.95 5.06 11.86
N LEU A 274 -8.27 6.36 11.85
CA LEU A 274 -9.52 6.89 11.33
C LEU A 274 -9.31 7.54 9.97
N ASN A 275 -10.29 7.34 9.09
CA ASN A 275 -10.31 7.93 7.76
C ASN A 275 -11.43 8.97 7.70
N PHE A 276 -11.03 10.20 7.40
CA PHE A 276 -11.94 11.34 7.21
C PHE A 276 -12.01 11.68 5.74
N TYR A 277 -13.21 11.93 5.23
CA TYR A 277 -13.43 12.35 3.85
C TYR A 277 -14.34 13.56 3.79
N ASP A 278 -14.25 14.30 2.71
CA ASP A 278 -15.24 15.32 2.37
C ASP A 278 -16.56 14.65 2.00
N THR A 279 -17.67 15.19 2.50
CA THR A 279 -19.00 14.59 2.30
C THR A 279 -19.41 14.62 0.83
N GLU A 280 -19.16 15.74 0.14
CA GLU A 280 -19.51 15.89 -1.28
C GLU A 280 -18.71 14.90 -2.14
N TYR A 281 -17.41 14.76 -1.89
CA TYR A 281 -16.57 13.76 -2.55
C TYR A 281 -17.16 12.33 -2.45
N LEU A 282 -17.59 11.92 -1.25
CA LEU A 282 -18.15 10.58 -1.03
C LEU A 282 -19.38 10.29 -1.90
N ASP A 283 -20.15 11.31 -2.25
CA ASP A 283 -21.42 11.20 -2.97
C ASP A 283 -21.33 11.60 -4.46
N THR A 284 -20.18 12.13 -4.91
CA THR A 284 -19.94 12.43 -6.33
C THR A 284 -19.67 11.16 -7.14
N ILE A 285 -20.13 11.11 -8.39
CA ILE A 285 -19.68 10.07 -9.34
C ILE A 285 -18.37 10.59 -9.95
N PRO A 286 -17.23 9.87 -9.83
CA PRO A 286 -15.96 10.34 -10.36
C PRO A 286 -16.01 10.45 -11.88
N GLU A 287 -15.58 11.58 -12.44
CA GLU A 287 -15.39 11.66 -13.89
C GLU A 287 -14.22 10.75 -14.32
N PRO A 288 -14.33 10.05 -15.46
CA PRO A 288 -13.23 9.26 -16.01
C PRO A 288 -12.01 10.17 -16.24
N ARG A 289 -10.92 9.93 -15.50
CA ARG A 289 -9.66 10.63 -15.74
C ARG A 289 -8.89 9.94 -16.85
N GLU A 290 -8.68 10.62 -17.96
CA GLU A 290 -7.72 10.18 -18.98
C GLU A 290 -6.29 10.46 -18.48
N GLY A 291 -5.54 9.40 -18.11
CA GLY A 291 -4.13 9.52 -17.74
C GLY A 291 -3.68 8.57 -16.62
N SER A 292 -2.37 8.46 -16.40
CA SER A 292 -1.81 7.68 -15.30
C SER A 292 -2.24 8.29 -13.95
N CYS A 293 -2.86 7.50 -13.08
CA CYS A 293 -3.19 7.92 -11.72
C CYS A 293 -1.89 8.18 -10.93
N SER A 294 -1.47 9.45 -10.87
CA SER A 294 -0.42 9.91 -9.96
C SER A 294 -1.04 10.03 -8.57
N SER A 295 -1.01 8.96 -7.77
CA SER A 295 -1.46 9.04 -6.36
C SER A 295 -0.32 9.61 -5.51
N MET A 296 -0.57 10.72 -4.81
CA MET A 296 0.37 11.24 -3.82
C MET A 296 -0.18 10.94 -2.44
N ALA A 297 0.47 10.02 -1.73
CA ALA A 297 0.11 9.74 -0.35
C ALA A 297 0.56 10.90 0.56
N VAL A 298 -0.40 11.63 1.12
CA VAL A 298 -0.14 12.68 2.11
C VAL A 298 -0.05 12.05 3.49
N MET A 299 1.17 11.90 3.99
CA MET A 299 1.38 11.42 5.36
C MET A 299 1.68 12.59 6.30
N LEU A 300 0.69 12.98 7.08
CA LEU A 300 0.85 14.00 8.11
C LEU A 300 1.33 13.34 9.41
N ARG A 301 2.52 13.72 9.87
CA ARG A 301 3.12 13.20 11.12
C ARG A 301 3.17 14.31 12.15
N PRO A 302 2.39 14.22 13.24
CA PRO A 302 2.52 15.17 14.34
C PRO A 302 3.92 15.09 14.96
N GLU A 303 4.48 16.25 15.35
CA GLU A 303 5.79 16.30 16.03
C GLU A 303 5.75 15.59 17.39
N GLN A 304 4.61 15.70 18.08
CA GLN A 304 4.36 15.04 19.35
C GLN A 304 3.75 13.66 19.11
N LYS A 305 4.23 12.66 19.86
CA LYS A 305 3.72 11.27 19.74
C LYS A 305 2.40 11.04 20.46
N THR A 306 2.07 11.87 21.44
CA THR A 306 0.95 11.71 22.36
C THR A 306 0.25 13.05 22.52
N GLY A 307 -1.07 13.05 22.54
CA GLY A 307 -1.85 14.27 22.74
C GLY A 307 -2.17 14.54 24.21
N VAL A 308 -3.07 15.50 24.44
CA VAL A 308 -3.40 16.00 25.79
C VAL A 308 -4.20 15.00 26.61
N HIS A 309 -4.83 14.01 25.98
CA HIS A 309 -5.61 12.95 26.63
C HIS A 309 -4.75 11.71 26.90
N GLY A 310 -3.44 11.75 26.62
CA GLY A 310 -2.52 10.64 26.89
C GLY A 310 -2.58 9.50 25.86
N LEU A 311 -3.28 9.69 24.75
CA LEU A 311 -3.40 8.72 23.66
C LEU A 311 -2.45 9.08 22.51
N PRO A 312 -2.13 8.14 21.60
CA PRO A 312 -1.29 8.42 20.45
C PRO A 312 -1.89 9.52 19.56
N LEU A 313 -1.09 10.54 19.27
CA LEU A 313 -1.47 11.64 18.39
C LEU A 313 -1.26 11.22 16.94
N LYS A 314 -2.30 11.34 16.13
CA LYS A 314 -2.35 10.90 14.73
C LYS A 314 -2.72 12.06 13.81
N GLY A 315 -2.25 11.99 12.56
CA GLY A 315 -2.55 12.96 11.51
C GLY A 315 -3.44 12.35 10.43
N ALA A 316 -4.45 13.10 10.01
CA ALA A 316 -5.25 12.82 8.81
C ALA A 316 -5.34 14.08 7.95
N VAL A 317 -5.50 13.90 6.64
CA VAL A 317 -5.69 14.99 5.68
C VAL A 317 -6.86 14.65 4.79
N ILE A 318 -7.81 15.58 4.67
CA ILE A 318 -8.90 15.48 3.71
C ILE A 318 -8.40 16.08 2.40
N GLN A 319 -8.26 15.24 1.38
CA GLN A 319 -7.71 15.60 0.07
C GLN A 319 -8.71 16.34 -0.83
N LYS A 320 -9.41 17.33 -0.26
CA LYS A 320 -10.22 18.30 -1.00
C LYS A 320 -9.50 19.63 -1.01
N PRO A 321 -9.11 20.17 -2.18
CA PRO A 321 -8.53 21.50 -2.26
C PRO A 321 -9.51 22.55 -1.72
N VAL A 322 -9.03 23.35 -0.77
CA VAL A 322 -9.78 24.44 -0.15
C VAL A 322 -9.00 25.75 -0.22
N SER A 323 -9.66 26.87 0.07
CA SER A 323 -8.99 28.17 0.19
C SER A 323 -8.08 28.20 1.42
N LYS A 324 -7.05 29.06 1.39
CA LYS A 324 -6.21 29.36 2.56
C LYS A 324 -7.01 29.95 3.73
N ASP A 325 -8.13 30.61 3.41
CA ASP A 325 -9.03 31.26 4.38
C ASP A 325 -10.18 30.34 4.83
N THR A 326 -10.10 29.03 4.60
CA THR A 326 -11.16 28.10 5.01
C THR A 326 -11.19 27.93 6.53
N ASP A 327 -12.28 28.42 7.14
CA ASP A 327 -12.51 28.32 8.58
C ASP A 327 -13.17 27.00 9.01
N SER A 328 -13.91 26.34 8.12
CA SER A 328 -14.58 25.07 8.42
C SER A 328 -14.82 24.23 7.17
N LEU A 329 -14.92 22.91 7.37
CA LEU A 329 -15.24 21.94 6.33
C LEU A 329 -16.26 20.93 6.85
N GLU A 330 -17.31 20.67 6.07
CA GLU A 330 -18.20 19.53 6.29
C GLU A 330 -17.51 18.26 5.81
N ALA A 331 -17.35 17.31 6.72
CA ALA A 331 -16.66 16.06 6.46
C ALA A 331 -17.44 14.90 7.07
N GLU A 332 -16.94 13.69 6.83
CA GLU A 332 -17.44 12.47 7.43
C GLU A 332 -16.28 11.69 8.04
N LEU A 333 -16.44 11.29 9.30
CA LEU A 333 -15.68 10.18 9.85
C LEU A 333 -16.27 8.90 9.23
N PHE A 334 -15.67 8.49 8.11
CA PHE A 334 -16.28 7.51 7.22
C PHE A 334 -15.96 6.08 7.65
N SER A 335 -14.71 5.80 7.98
CA SER A 335 -14.24 4.45 8.28
C SER A 335 -13.04 4.43 9.21
N TYR A 336 -12.71 3.25 9.73
CA TYR A 336 -11.51 3.02 10.50
C TYR A 336 -10.75 1.78 10.00
N ASN A 337 -9.47 1.71 10.34
CA ASN A 337 -8.60 0.54 10.19
C ASN A 337 -8.01 0.19 11.56
N LYS A 338 -8.30 -1.01 12.06
CA LYS A 338 -7.76 -1.54 13.32
C LYS A 338 -6.62 -2.52 13.02
N LYS A 339 -5.47 -2.29 13.65
CA LYS A 339 -4.36 -3.26 13.70
C LYS A 339 -4.75 -4.38 14.65
N VAL A 340 -4.68 -5.63 14.20
CA VAL A 340 -4.88 -6.81 15.04
C VAL A 340 -3.52 -7.50 15.29
N GLU A 341 -3.42 -8.26 16.37
CA GLU A 341 -2.18 -8.86 16.88
C GLU A 341 -1.39 -9.63 15.82
N GLN A 342 -0.08 -9.69 16.03
CA GLN A 342 0.84 -10.47 15.21
C GLN A 342 0.69 -11.97 15.52
N LYS A 343 0.73 -12.81 14.49
CA LYS A 343 0.76 -14.26 14.64
C LYS A 343 1.94 -14.82 13.86
N ILE A 344 2.55 -15.87 14.41
CA ILE A 344 3.56 -16.67 13.72
C ILE A 344 2.83 -17.76 12.93
N GLU A 345 3.10 -17.82 11.63
CA GLU A 345 2.62 -18.86 10.74
C GLU A 345 3.80 -19.64 10.17
N GLN A 346 3.72 -20.96 10.14
CA GLN A 346 4.69 -21.76 9.39
C GLN A 346 4.43 -21.57 7.90
N LEU A 347 5.48 -21.53 7.06
CA LEU A 347 5.33 -21.46 5.60
C LEU A 347 5.51 -22.85 4.98
#